data_AF-A0A382CMI7-F1
#
_entry.id   AF-A0A382CMI7-F1
#
_cell.length_a   1.000
_cell.length_b   1.000
_cell.length_c   1.000
_cell.angle_alpha   90.00
_cell.angle_beta   90.00
_cell.angle_gamma   90.00
#
_symmetry.space_group_name_H-M   'P 1'
#
loop_
_entity.id
_entity.type
_entity.pdbx_description
1 polymer ?
#
loop_
_entity_poly.entity_id
_entity_poly.type
_entity_poly.pdbx_seq_one_letter_code
_entity_poly.pdbx_strand_id
1 'polypeptide(L)'
;MMIGIITNGLLGDQEKFVVRVHNPTEGVVQKYRSYEYDVAAYKPGEYLDLVVNQNLYNELKNEDYAITITQTESQLIQNKRGERDLDGYRNYADVLEELQEIESQNPDICKLYDIGNSRGKEYSETGNTYYNDYNHEIWAMKVSDNVGEEEDEPSVFYMGEHHAREPISLEVNMYIMNHLISSYGDDPVITSEIDNKQIWFMPLVNPDGHKIVTDEADLWWRKNIRDNNDNGSINFGGGDGVDPNRNYEWNWGGEGSSGNPNSETYRGPSAFSEPEIQAMEAMLASHHFVTGITYHSYSELVLFPFGYANNLQAPDYGALQELANDMAFTIPAAGGGYYDPIPSWQLYPASGTTDDYAYGEHGVFSFTIELATEFIPPASQIEGICEDNLEAALMLLRRSNYKTLTGHITDATTGDPVVAEIYIDGIDNTGEFRKPYESDLYFGRYYRLLQEGTYDVTFSSPGYEPITINDIGISLFQQTVLDIALEPVLMVPVTGLLTDGYTGAPIGQAQLILSNDPETVIYSDNNGNFSFPAVYEGNYSIHAEAINYSTINIPVTITVEDYFIELDMYTFYTESFETTEFTDEWATEGDAEWYFDTESVHDGIYSVR
;
A
#
# COMPACT_ATOMS: atom_id res chain seq x y z
N MET A 1 0.33 -45.71 26.53
CA MET A 1 1.34 -46.71 26.11
C MET A 1 2.38 -45.92 25.33
N MET A 2 3.60 -45.81 25.89
CA MET A 2 4.78 -45.05 25.45
C MET A 2 4.62 -43.55 25.14
N ILE A 3 4.84 -42.74 26.19
CA ILE A 3 5.33 -41.37 26.13
C ILE A 3 6.78 -41.45 25.63
N GLY A 4 7.04 -40.95 24.43
CA GLY A 4 8.38 -40.81 23.88
C GLY A 4 8.94 -39.45 24.25
N ILE A 5 9.84 -39.45 25.23
CA ILE A 5 10.75 -38.33 25.51
C ILE A 5 11.63 -38.19 24.25
N ILE A 6 11.39 -37.15 23.45
CA ILE A 6 12.31 -36.78 22.38
C ILE A 6 13.51 -36.12 23.06
N THR A 7 14.63 -36.83 22.98
CA THR A 7 15.93 -36.44 23.49
C THR A 7 16.51 -35.28 22.69
N ASN A 8 17.05 -34.30 23.40
CA ASN A 8 17.99 -33.28 22.91
C ASN A 8 18.95 -33.80 21.85
N GLY A 9 19.10 -33.00 20.79
CA GLY A 9 20.27 -32.99 19.93
C GLY A 9 19.99 -33.46 18.51
N LEU A 10 19.72 -32.50 17.62
CA LEU A 10 20.23 -32.45 16.24
C LEU A 10 19.68 -31.20 15.54
N LEU A 11 20.27 -30.04 15.85
CA LEU A 11 20.59 -28.91 14.98
C LEU A 11 21.61 -28.07 15.77
N GLY A 12 22.41 -27.24 15.12
CA GLY A 12 23.47 -26.48 15.78
C GLY A 12 22.92 -25.35 16.63
N ASP A 13 22.30 -25.67 17.77
CA ASP A 13 21.71 -24.71 18.71
C ASP A 13 22.83 -23.92 19.39
N GLN A 14 23.26 -22.84 18.75
CA GLN A 14 23.90 -21.76 19.48
C GLN A 14 22.78 -20.92 20.07
N GLU A 15 22.62 -21.01 21.39
CA GLU A 15 21.80 -20.09 22.20
C GLU A 15 21.92 -18.66 21.63
N LYS A 16 20.77 -18.09 21.25
CA LYS A 16 20.68 -16.70 20.79
C LYS A 16 20.27 -15.81 21.97
N PHE A 17 20.68 -14.55 21.89
CA PHE A 17 20.33 -13.53 22.87
C PHE A 17 20.45 -12.14 22.23
N VAL A 18 19.78 -11.16 22.82
CA VAL A 18 19.89 -9.76 22.39
C VAL A 18 21.09 -9.12 23.06
N VAL A 19 21.94 -8.50 22.26
CA VAL A 19 23.09 -7.72 22.71
C VAL A 19 22.92 -6.28 22.32
N ARG A 20 22.92 -5.42 23.33
CA ARG A 20 23.03 -3.98 23.19
C ARG A 20 24.48 -3.56 22.99
N VAL A 21 24.76 -2.90 21.88
CA VAL A 21 25.98 -2.12 21.65
C VAL A 21 25.70 -0.68 22.05
N HIS A 22 26.40 -0.18 23.07
CA HIS A 22 26.20 1.17 23.60
C HIS A 22 27.00 2.21 22.82
N ASN A 23 26.36 3.35 22.53
CA ASN A 23 26.91 4.49 21.79
C ASN A 23 27.66 4.06 20.51
N PRO A 24 27.03 3.27 19.61
CA PRO A 24 27.70 2.74 18.43
C PRO A 24 28.09 3.89 17.50
N THR A 25 29.29 3.83 16.93
CA THR A 25 29.69 4.79 15.89
C THR A 25 28.88 4.55 14.61
N GLU A 26 28.76 5.58 13.76
CA GLU A 26 28.06 5.48 12.47
C GLU A 26 28.54 4.29 11.61
N GLY A 27 29.85 4.01 11.58
CA GLY A 27 30.38 2.86 10.85
C GLY A 27 29.97 1.50 11.43
N VAL A 28 29.75 1.41 12.74
CA VAL A 28 29.22 0.21 13.40
C VAL A 28 27.76 0.02 13.03
N VAL A 29 26.98 1.11 13.09
CA VAL A 29 25.57 1.13 12.71
C VAL A 29 25.41 0.68 11.24
N GLN A 30 26.18 1.25 10.32
CA GLN A 30 26.15 0.88 8.90
C GLN A 30 26.56 -0.58 8.65
N LYS A 31 27.57 -1.09 9.37
CA LYS A 31 28.02 -2.49 9.27
C LYS A 31 26.89 -3.46 9.63
N TYR A 32 26.26 -3.23 10.78
CA TYR A 32 25.29 -4.17 11.36
C TYR A 32 23.84 -3.95 10.91
N ARG A 33 23.56 -2.88 10.16
CA ARG A 33 22.27 -2.68 9.47
C ARG A 33 22.23 -3.27 8.06
N SER A 34 23.31 -3.94 7.63
CA SER A 34 23.25 -4.71 6.41
C SER A 34 22.25 -5.87 6.55
N TYR A 35 21.74 -6.38 5.43
CA TYR A 35 20.78 -7.49 5.38
C TYR A 35 21.27 -8.81 6.00
N GLU A 36 22.51 -8.87 6.49
CA GLU A 36 23.16 -10.06 7.06
C GLU A 36 22.94 -10.20 8.57
N TYR A 37 22.50 -9.14 9.25
CA TYR A 37 22.37 -9.12 10.70
C TYR A 37 20.92 -8.87 11.12
N ASP A 38 20.55 -9.49 12.25
CA ASP A 38 19.23 -9.34 12.85
C ASP A 38 19.26 -8.17 13.85
N VAL A 39 18.77 -7.02 13.39
CA VAL A 39 18.65 -5.80 14.20
C VAL A 39 17.34 -5.86 14.98
N ALA A 40 17.45 -5.87 16.32
CA ALA A 40 16.29 -5.90 17.20
C ALA A 40 15.73 -4.50 17.47
N ALA A 41 16.61 -3.54 17.75
CA ALA A 41 16.23 -2.15 18.05
C ALA A 41 17.39 -1.20 17.79
N TYR A 42 17.09 0.08 17.59
CA TYR A 42 18.11 1.11 17.46
C TYR A 42 17.61 2.46 17.96
N LYS A 43 18.44 3.12 18.76
CA LYS A 43 18.24 4.51 19.14
C LYS A 43 19.45 5.33 18.71
N PRO A 44 19.29 6.26 17.74
CA PRO A 44 20.40 7.05 17.20
C PRO A 44 21.25 7.70 18.29
N GLY A 45 22.55 7.42 18.28
CA GLY A 45 23.52 7.96 19.25
C GLY A 45 23.50 7.31 20.64
N GLU A 46 22.53 6.46 20.96
CA GLU A 46 22.43 5.80 22.26
C GLU A 46 22.77 4.31 22.21
N TYR A 47 22.11 3.52 21.36
CA TYR A 47 22.33 2.07 21.30
C TYR A 47 21.91 1.42 19.98
N LEU A 48 22.48 0.23 19.73
CA LEU A 48 22.05 -0.72 18.69
C LEU A 48 21.91 -2.10 19.33
N ASP A 49 20.71 -2.67 19.26
CA ASP A 49 20.44 -4.02 19.75
C ASP A 49 20.45 -5.01 18.59
N LEU A 50 21.17 -6.12 18.78
CA LEU A 50 21.32 -7.18 17.79
C LEU A 50 20.91 -8.51 18.40
N VAL A 51 20.14 -9.32 17.68
CA VAL A 51 19.95 -10.73 18.00
C VAL A 51 21.18 -11.48 17.51
N VAL A 52 21.92 -12.08 18.44
CA VAL A 52 23.20 -12.71 18.12
C VAL A 52 23.29 -14.11 18.68
N ASN A 53 24.01 -14.97 17.97
CA ASN A 53 24.47 -16.25 18.52
C ASN A 53 25.77 -16.07 19.32
N GLN A 54 26.20 -17.15 19.97
CA GLN A 54 27.42 -17.16 20.78
C GLN A 54 28.69 -16.76 20.00
N ASN A 55 28.79 -17.09 18.71
CA ASN A 55 29.95 -16.71 17.88
C ASN A 55 30.00 -15.20 17.65
N LEU A 56 28.90 -14.60 17.16
CA LEU A 56 28.83 -13.17 16.88
C LEU A 56 28.97 -12.34 18.17
N TYR A 57 28.45 -12.81 19.31
CA TYR A 57 28.73 -12.17 20.61
C TYR A 57 30.23 -12.14 20.93
N ASN A 58 30.95 -13.24 20.68
CA ASN A 58 32.40 -13.28 20.91
C ASN A 58 33.15 -12.35 19.96
N GLU A 59 32.68 -12.19 18.71
CA GLU A 59 33.21 -11.21 17.76
C GLU A 59 33.00 -9.77 18.25
N LEU A 60 31.77 -9.41 18.64
CA LEU A 60 31.46 -8.10 19.20
C LEU A 60 32.33 -7.78 20.43
N LYS A 61 32.53 -8.77 21.30
CA LYS A 61 33.39 -8.64 22.47
C LYS A 61 34.87 -8.46 22.11
N ASN A 62 35.34 -9.10 21.04
CA ASN A 62 36.73 -8.97 20.58
C ASN A 62 37.01 -7.63 19.88
N GLU A 63 35.98 -6.98 19.32
CA GLU A 63 36.06 -5.63 18.76
C GLU A 63 36.08 -4.51 19.84
N ASP A 64 36.07 -4.88 21.14
CA ASP A 64 36.13 -3.99 22.31
C ASP A 64 34.95 -3.00 22.39
N TYR A 65 33.79 -3.40 21.86
CA TYR A 65 32.55 -2.64 22.01
C TYR A 65 32.04 -2.68 23.45
N ALA A 66 31.49 -1.56 23.91
CA ALA A 66 30.72 -1.52 25.16
C ALA A 66 29.39 -2.25 24.93
N ILE A 67 29.25 -3.47 25.44
CA ILE A 67 28.08 -4.32 25.18
C ILE A 67 27.38 -4.81 26.46
N THR A 68 26.09 -5.09 26.36
CA THR A 68 25.29 -5.71 27.44
C THR A 68 24.28 -6.68 26.85
N ILE A 69 24.12 -7.86 27.46
CA ILE A 69 23.02 -8.77 27.09
C ILE A 69 21.73 -8.22 27.71
N THR A 70 20.75 -7.90 26.88
CA THR A 70 19.47 -7.31 27.32
C THR A 70 18.37 -8.35 27.45
N GLN A 71 18.42 -9.43 26.64
CA GLN A 71 17.42 -10.48 26.69
C GLN A 71 18.04 -11.83 26.34
N THR A 72 17.67 -12.88 27.08
CA THR A 72 18.10 -14.26 26.82
C THR A 72 16.89 -15.14 26.55
N GLU A 73 17.11 -16.28 25.90
CA GLU A 73 16.05 -17.26 25.64
C GLU A 73 15.42 -17.79 26.94
N SER A 74 16.24 -18.02 27.97
CA SER A 74 15.75 -18.39 29.30
C SER A 74 14.86 -17.31 29.94
N GLN A 75 15.13 -16.04 29.66
CA GLN A 75 14.29 -14.93 30.12
C GLN A 75 12.97 -14.89 29.35
N LEU A 76 13.00 -15.05 28.02
CA LEU A 76 11.79 -15.12 27.18
C LEU A 76 10.82 -16.21 27.66
N ILE A 77 11.33 -17.41 27.93
CA ILE A 77 10.53 -18.53 28.46
C ILE A 77 9.90 -18.18 29.82
N GLN A 78 10.64 -17.51 30.69
CA GLN A 78 10.11 -17.07 32.00
C GLN A 78 9.07 -15.98 31.84
N ASN A 79 9.28 -15.03 30.93
CA ASN A 79 8.37 -13.92 30.68
C ASN A 79 6.99 -14.40 30.21
N LYS A 80 6.94 -15.48 29.42
CA LYS A 80 5.69 -16.13 29.00
C LYS A 80 4.92 -16.83 30.13
N ARG A 81 5.58 -17.14 31.26
CA ARG A 81 5.00 -17.95 32.35
C ARG A 81 4.68 -17.05 33.55
N GLY A 82 3.41 -16.67 33.72
CA GLY A 82 2.93 -15.88 34.86
C GLY A 82 1.93 -16.63 35.75
N GLU A 83 1.98 -16.40 37.08
CA GLU A 83 0.92 -16.81 38.03
C GLU A 83 -0.16 -15.70 38.14
N ARG A 84 -1.15 -15.58 37.23
CA ARG A 84 -2.36 -14.68 37.34
C ARG A 84 -3.53 -15.10 36.41
N ASP A 85 -4.67 -14.39 36.52
CA ASP A 85 -5.97 -14.59 35.83
C ASP A 85 -5.97 -14.46 34.28
N LEU A 86 -4.87 -14.02 33.66
CA LEU A 86 -4.62 -14.17 32.22
C LEU A 86 -3.44 -15.13 32.08
N ASP A 87 -3.65 -16.29 31.46
CA ASP A 87 -2.64 -17.34 31.26
C ASP A 87 -1.59 -16.91 30.20
N GLY A 88 -0.77 -15.89 30.50
CA GLY A 88 0.34 -15.48 29.63
C GLY A 88 -0.08 -14.82 28.31
N TYR A 89 0.66 -15.11 27.23
CA TYR A 89 0.36 -14.64 25.87
C TYR A 89 -0.62 -15.60 25.18
N ARG A 90 -1.66 -15.06 24.54
CA ARG A 90 -2.65 -15.84 23.81
C ARG A 90 -2.00 -16.60 22.67
N ASN A 91 -2.40 -17.86 22.48
CA ASN A 91 -2.09 -18.60 21.25
C ASN A 91 -3.24 -18.44 20.24
N TYR A 92 -3.08 -18.99 19.03
CA TYR A 92 -4.10 -18.89 17.96
C TYR A 92 -5.51 -19.34 18.41
N ALA A 93 -5.61 -20.46 19.13
CA ALA A 93 -6.89 -21.00 19.58
C ALA A 93 -7.55 -20.09 20.62
N ASP A 94 -6.77 -19.53 21.55
CA ASP A 94 -7.27 -18.59 22.55
C ASP A 94 -7.84 -17.32 21.87
N VAL A 95 -7.12 -16.78 20.88
CA VAL A 95 -7.57 -15.61 20.11
C VAL A 95 -8.85 -15.90 19.34
N LEU A 96 -8.92 -17.03 18.64
CA LEU A 96 -10.10 -17.40 17.86
C LEU A 96 -11.32 -17.64 18.76
N GLU A 97 -11.13 -18.33 19.89
CA GLU A 97 -12.20 -18.55 20.88
C GLU A 97 -12.72 -17.20 21.40
N GLU A 98 -11.85 -16.28 21.80
CA GLU A 98 -12.25 -14.97 22.30
C GLU A 98 -12.95 -14.12 21.23
N LEU A 99 -12.45 -14.09 19.98
CA LEU A 99 -13.09 -13.36 18.89
C LEU A 99 -14.50 -13.90 18.60
N GLN A 100 -14.67 -15.23 18.61
CA GLN A 100 -16.00 -15.86 18.44
C GLN A 100 -16.92 -15.55 19.62
N GLU A 101 -16.39 -15.53 20.84
CA GLU A 101 -17.15 -15.14 22.02
C GLU A 101 -17.59 -13.68 21.95
N ILE A 102 -16.70 -12.75 21.56
CA ILE A 102 -16.99 -11.33 21.38
C ILE A 102 -18.13 -11.12 20.40
N GLU A 103 -18.07 -11.72 19.20
CA GLU A 103 -19.15 -11.63 18.21
C GLU A 103 -20.46 -12.19 18.79
N SER A 104 -20.40 -13.35 19.45
CA SER A 104 -21.61 -13.99 20.00
C SER A 104 -22.29 -13.18 21.10
N GLN A 105 -21.52 -12.42 21.88
CA GLN A 105 -22.00 -11.60 22.99
C GLN A 105 -22.44 -10.21 22.57
N ASN A 106 -21.87 -9.68 21.47
CA ASN A 106 -22.09 -8.32 20.99
C ASN A 106 -22.49 -8.29 19.49
N PRO A 107 -23.43 -9.12 19.01
CA PRO A 107 -23.68 -9.30 17.57
C PRO A 107 -24.26 -8.06 16.88
N ASP A 108 -24.80 -7.12 17.64
CA ASP A 108 -25.33 -5.86 17.11
C ASP A 108 -24.19 -4.89 16.73
N ILE A 109 -23.02 -5.01 17.36
CA ILE A 109 -21.88 -4.10 17.13
C ILE A 109 -20.57 -4.79 16.73
N CYS A 110 -20.54 -6.12 16.67
CA CYS A 110 -19.34 -6.90 16.37
C CYS A 110 -19.65 -7.98 15.33
N LYS A 111 -18.76 -8.13 14.36
CA LYS A 111 -18.82 -9.22 13.37
C LYS A 111 -17.43 -9.70 13.00
N LEU A 112 -17.25 -11.01 13.04
CA LEU A 112 -15.98 -11.68 12.76
C LEU A 112 -15.95 -12.13 11.29
N TYR A 113 -14.88 -11.77 10.61
CA TYR A 113 -14.63 -12.08 9.20
C TYR A 113 -13.41 -12.97 9.05
N ASP A 114 -13.57 -14.09 8.35
CA ASP A 114 -12.45 -14.83 7.75
C ASP A 114 -12.02 -14.05 6.51
N ILE A 115 -10.82 -13.48 6.55
CA ILE A 115 -10.29 -12.61 5.49
C ILE A 115 -9.22 -13.30 4.64
N GLY A 116 -8.87 -14.55 4.94
CA GLY A 116 -7.89 -15.29 4.17
C GLY A 116 -7.24 -16.46 4.93
N ASN A 117 -6.41 -17.20 4.21
CA ASN A 117 -5.69 -18.35 4.76
C ASN A 117 -4.24 -17.98 5.10
N SER A 118 -3.68 -18.58 6.14
CA SER A 118 -2.23 -18.59 6.35
C SER A 118 -1.51 -19.48 5.33
N ARG A 119 -0.20 -19.32 5.21
CA ARG A 119 0.62 -20.18 4.34
C ARG A 119 0.56 -21.65 4.76
N GLY A 120 0.56 -21.93 6.06
CA GLY A 120 0.44 -23.28 6.60
C GLY A 120 -0.88 -23.94 6.23
N LYS A 121 -1.98 -23.18 6.25
CA LYS A 121 -3.28 -23.64 5.79
C LYS A 121 -3.26 -24.01 4.30
N GLU A 122 -2.71 -23.15 3.44
CA GLU A 122 -2.55 -23.48 2.01
C GLU A 122 -1.75 -24.77 1.81
N TYR A 123 -0.62 -24.93 2.52
CA TYR A 123 0.18 -26.16 2.43
C TYR A 123 -0.56 -27.39 2.93
N SER A 124 -1.28 -27.29 4.05
CA SER A 124 -2.10 -28.39 4.58
C SER A 124 -3.18 -28.82 3.58
N GLU A 125 -3.85 -27.87 2.93
CA GLU A 125 -4.90 -28.12 1.94
C GLU A 125 -4.38 -28.77 0.65
N THR A 126 -3.12 -28.53 0.26
CA THR A 126 -2.46 -29.28 -0.83
C THR A 126 -2.12 -30.74 -0.46
N GLY A 127 -2.34 -31.13 0.80
CA GLY A 127 -2.08 -32.47 1.32
C GLY A 127 -0.70 -32.65 1.97
N ASN A 128 0.05 -31.57 2.21
CA ASN A 128 1.29 -31.66 2.96
C ASN A 128 0.99 -31.77 4.47
N THR A 129 1.00 -33.00 4.99
CA THR A 129 0.64 -33.29 6.37
C THR A 129 1.59 -32.70 7.42
N TYR A 130 2.78 -32.23 7.03
CA TYR A 130 3.69 -31.52 7.94
C TYR A 130 3.04 -30.24 8.49
N TYR A 131 2.24 -29.56 7.66
CA TYR A 131 1.63 -28.27 7.98
C TYR A 131 0.21 -28.39 8.58
N ASN A 132 -0.26 -29.59 8.90
CA ASN A 132 -1.60 -29.79 9.46
C ASN A 132 -1.81 -29.06 10.81
N ASP A 133 -0.73 -28.88 11.57
CA ASP A 133 -0.76 -28.16 12.85
C ASP A 133 -0.60 -26.62 12.67
N TYR A 134 -0.53 -26.13 11.42
CA TYR A 134 -0.46 -24.71 11.02
C TYR A 134 -1.66 -24.34 10.11
N ASN A 135 -2.79 -25.02 10.27
CA ASN A 135 -4.00 -24.77 9.49
C ASN A 135 -4.80 -23.62 10.13
N HIS A 136 -4.39 -22.39 9.88
CA HIS A 136 -4.99 -21.19 10.45
C HIS A 136 -5.63 -20.30 9.38
N GLU A 137 -6.86 -19.90 9.61
CA GLU A 137 -7.48 -18.74 8.97
C GLU A 137 -6.97 -17.43 9.60
N ILE A 138 -7.08 -16.34 8.86
CA ILE A 138 -6.75 -14.99 9.29
C ILE A 138 -8.07 -14.26 9.52
N TRP A 139 -8.20 -13.68 10.71
CA TRP A 139 -9.46 -13.13 11.18
C TRP A 139 -9.39 -11.60 11.34
N ALA A 140 -10.49 -10.93 10.98
CA ALA A 140 -10.72 -9.52 11.25
C ALA A 140 -12.05 -9.31 11.98
N MET A 141 -12.06 -8.48 13.03
CA MET A 141 -13.27 -8.08 13.72
C MET A 141 -13.67 -6.68 13.26
N LYS A 142 -14.88 -6.54 12.70
CA LYS A 142 -15.52 -5.23 12.50
C LYS A 142 -16.28 -4.84 13.76
N VAL A 143 -16.03 -3.65 14.28
CA VAL A 143 -16.75 -2.99 15.36
C VAL A 143 -17.40 -1.71 14.83
N SER A 144 -18.73 -1.65 14.82
CA SER A 144 -19.56 -0.57 14.23
C SER A 144 -21.02 -0.82 14.60
N ASP A 145 -21.89 0.19 14.63
CA ASP A 145 -23.32 -0.01 14.91
C ASP A 145 -24.08 -0.76 13.81
N ASN A 146 -23.60 -0.78 12.55
CA ASN A 146 -24.16 -1.60 11.48
C ASN A 146 -23.12 -2.52 10.82
N VAL A 147 -22.65 -3.51 11.60
CA VAL A 147 -21.63 -4.51 11.17
C VAL A 147 -21.95 -5.32 9.90
N GLY A 148 -23.22 -5.34 9.48
CA GLY A 148 -23.69 -6.09 8.31
C GLY A 148 -23.48 -5.41 6.96
N GLU A 149 -23.26 -4.10 6.96
CA GLU A 149 -23.28 -3.26 5.75
C GLU A 149 -21.99 -2.42 5.65
N GLU A 150 -21.62 -2.00 4.45
CA GLU A 150 -20.62 -0.95 4.25
C GLU A 150 -21.36 0.39 4.29
N GLU A 151 -20.83 1.36 5.02
CA GLU A 151 -21.53 2.63 5.30
C GLU A 151 -20.72 3.84 4.85
N ASP A 152 -21.41 4.97 4.72
CA ASP A 152 -20.82 6.29 4.44
C ASP A 152 -20.08 6.85 5.66
N GLU A 153 -19.10 6.08 6.15
CA GLU A 153 -18.37 6.28 7.39
C GLU A 153 -16.89 6.00 7.20
N PRO A 154 -16.01 6.72 7.91
CA PRO A 154 -14.57 6.48 7.79
C PRO A 154 -14.21 5.13 8.41
N SER A 155 -13.37 4.36 7.72
CA SER A 155 -12.81 3.14 8.27
C SER A 155 -11.49 3.41 9.02
N VAL A 156 -11.28 2.72 10.14
CA VAL A 156 -10.05 2.78 10.95
C VAL A 156 -9.56 1.37 11.21
N PHE A 157 -8.25 1.12 11.13
CA PHE A 157 -7.70 -0.20 11.46
C PHE A 157 -6.71 -0.21 12.62
N TYR A 158 -6.66 -1.35 13.32
CA TYR A 158 -5.60 -1.74 14.23
C TYR A 158 -5.10 -3.13 13.84
N MET A 159 -3.81 -3.25 13.54
CA MET A 159 -3.13 -4.50 13.19
C MET A 159 -2.10 -4.88 14.26
N GLY A 160 -1.85 -6.16 14.42
CA GLY A 160 -0.80 -6.68 15.30
C GLY A 160 -0.24 -8.00 14.79
N GLU A 161 0.91 -8.39 15.33
CA GLU A 161 1.55 -9.68 15.06
C GLU A 161 1.85 -9.91 13.56
N HIS A 162 2.50 -8.94 12.93
CA HIS A 162 3.20 -9.19 11.66
C HIS A 162 4.48 -10.02 11.91
N HIS A 163 5.22 -9.73 12.98
CA HIS A 163 6.41 -10.48 13.35
C HIS A 163 6.13 -11.40 14.54
N ALA A 164 6.40 -12.68 14.34
CA ALA A 164 6.06 -13.77 15.27
C ALA A 164 6.61 -13.66 16.70
N ARG A 165 7.75 -12.98 16.87
CA ARG A 165 8.42 -12.80 18.17
C ARG A 165 7.94 -11.57 18.93
N GLU A 166 6.88 -10.91 18.48
CA GLU A 166 6.39 -9.65 19.03
C GLU A 166 4.96 -9.80 19.61
N PRO A 167 4.68 -10.82 20.45
CA PRO A 167 3.30 -11.17 20.82
C PRO A 167 2.59 -10.10 21.66
N ILE A 168 3.32 -9.13 22.24
CA ILE A 168 2.70 -7.98 22.93
C ILE A 168 1.87 -7.11 21.99
N SER A 169 2.19 -7.09 20.69
CA SER A 169 1.43 -6.36 19.68
C SER A 169 -0.01 -6.87 19.55
N LEU A 170 -0.19 -8.20 19.62
CA LEU A 170 -1.49 -8.86 19.64
C LEU A 170 -2.29 -8.48 20.89
N GLU A 171 -1.64 -8.51 22.06
CA GLU A 171 -2.31 -8.23 23.33
C GLU A 171 -2.82 -6.79 23.41
N VAL A 172 -2.02 -5.80 22.96
CA VAL A 172 -2.44 -4.40 22.89
C VAL A 172 -3.63 -4.23 21.94
N ASN A 173 -3.59 -4.88 20.78
CA ASN A 173 -4.67 -4.85 19.79
C ASN A 173 -5.99 -5.41 20.38
N MET A 174 -5.93 -6.60 20.98
CA MET A 174 -7.06 -7.24 21.66
C MET A 174 -7.60 -6.40 22.83
N TYR A 175 -6.71 -5.74 23.58
CA TYR A 175 -7.12 -4.88 24.70
C TYR A 175 -7.91 -3.66 24.24
N ILE A 176 -7.45 -2.97 23.19
CA ILE A 176 -8.15 -1.81 22.63
C ILE A 176 -9.54 -2.21 22.13
N MET A 177 -9.63 -3.31 21.38
CA MET A 177 -10.91 -3.86 20.92
C MET A 177 -11.88 -4.11 22.08
N ASN A 178 -11.43 -4.86 23.09
CA ASN A 178 -12.23 -5.15 24.28
C ASN A 178 -12.64 -3.88 25.04
N HIS A 179 -11.76 -2.89 25.14
CA HIS A 179 -12.08 -1.62 25.79
C HIS A 179 -13.19 -0.87 25.06
N LEU A 180 -13.14 -0.78 23.72
CA LEU A 180 -14.18 -0.12 22.93
C LEU A 180 -15.54 -0.82 23.10
N ILE A 181 -15.55 -2.15 22.97
CA ILE A 181 -16.78 -2.97 23.06
C ILE A 181 -17.39 -2.89 24.45
N SER A 182 -16.59 -3.05 25.50
CA SER A 182 -17.07 -3.01 26.88
C SER A 182 -17.52 -1.62 27.34
N SER A 183 -17.10 -0.56 26.64
CA SER A 183 -17.50 0.82 26.92
C SER A 183 -18.69 1.29 26.09
N TYR A 184 -19.11 0.53 25.07
CA TYR A 184 -20.23 0.89 24.21
C TYR A 184 -21.56 0.95 25.00
N GLY A 185 -22.29 2.06 24.83
CA GLY A 185 -23.52 2.35 25.57
C GLY A 185 -23.32 2.98 26.95
N ASP A 186 -22.12 2.90 27.53
CA ASP A 186 -21.77 3.48 28.82
C ASP A 186 -20.95 4.77 28.68
N ASP A 187 -19.92 4.78 27.82
CA ASP A 187 -19.13 5.97 27.49
C ASP A 187 -19.71 6.64 26.23
N PRO A 188 -20.26 7.86 26.32
CA PRO A 188 -20.88 8.53 25.18
C PRO A 188 -19.91 8.93 24.07
N VAL A 189 -18.62 9.09 24.38
CA VAL A 189 -17.59 9.37 23.36
C VAL A 189 -17.32 8.10 22.57
N ILE A 190 -17.01 6.99 23.24
CA ILE A 190 -16.76 5.71 22.56
C ILE A 190 -18.00 5.23 21.79
N THR A 191 -19.18 5.39 22.37
CA THR A 191 -20.46 5.09 21.71
C THR A 191 -20.58 5.88 20.40
N SER A 192 -20.30 7.18 20.43
CA SER A 192 -20.31 8.00 19.22
C SER A 192 -19.25 7.60 18.19
N GLU A 193 -18.10 7.09 18.61
CA GLU A 193 -17.09 6.59 17.66
C GLU A 193 -17.55 5.29 16.98
N ILE A 194 -18.17 4.36 17.71
CA ILE A 194 -18.70 3.11 17.15
C ILE A 194 -19.93 3.36 16.28
N ASP A 195 -20.78 4.32 16.64
CA ASP A 195 -22.00 4.70 15.90
C ASP A 195 -21.71 5.50 14.60
N ASN A 196 -20.45 5.86 14.32
CA ASN A 196 -20.10 6.73 13.17
C ASN A 196 -18.80 6.30 12.48
N LYS A 197 -18.33 5.06 12.71
CA LYS A 197 -17.08 4.52 12.13
C LYS A 197 -17.18 3.03 11.93
N GLN A 198 -16.42 2.57 10.95
CA GLN A 198 -16.12 1.17 10.73
C GLN A 198 -14.72 0.85 11.29
N ILE A 199 -14.68 0.28 12.50
CA ILE A 199 -13.41 0.01 13.20
C ILE A 199 -13.01 -1.45 12.99
N TRP A 200 -11.85 -1.68 12.41
CA TRP A 200 -11.36 -3.01 12.03
C TRP A 200 -10.16 -3.43 12.87
N PHE A 201 -10.28 -4.57 13.56
CA PHE A 201 -9.19 -5.18 14.31
C PHE A 201 -8.70 -6.43 13.59
N MET A 202 -7.40 -6.47 13.29
CA MET A 202 -6.69 -7.63 12.72
C MET A 202 -5.56 -8.01 13.68
N PRO A 203 -5.87 -8.73 14.78
CA PRO A 203 -4.96 -8.87 15.91
C PRO A 203 -3.77 -9.82 15.66
N LEU A 204 -3.88 -10.71 14.66
CA LEU A 204 -2.92 -11.77 14.40
C LEU A 204 -2.71 -11.95 12.89
N VAL A 205 -1.83 -11.13 12.31
CA VAL A 205 -1.53 -11.15 10.87
C VAL A 205 -0.72 -12.39 10.47
N ASN A 206 0.21 -12.85 11.33
CA ASN A 206 1.09 -13.99 11.09
C ASN A 206 0.82 -15.15 12.07
N PRO A 207 -0.35 -15.83 11.98
CA PRO A 207 -0.74 -16.86 12.95
C PRO A 207 0.24 -18.05 13.01
N ASP A 208 0.84 -18.41 11.87
CA ASP A 208 1.74 -19.55 11.78
C ASP A 208 3.11 -19.27 12.42
N GLY A 209 3.67 -18.08 12.17
CA GLY A 209 4.89 -17.66 12.83
C GLY A 209 4.66 -17.49 14.33
N HIS A 210 3.57 -16.84 14.72
CA HIS A 210 3.18 -16.69 16.12
C HIS A 210 3.08 -18.03 16.85
N LYS A 211 2.55 -19.06 16.19
CA LYS A 211 2.52 -20.43 16.71
C LYS A 211 3.92 -20.98 17.04
N ILE A 212 4.93 -20.72 16.20
CA ILE A 212 6.31 -21.16 16.46
C ILE A 212 6.84 -20.60 17.78
N VAL A 213 6.56 -19.33 18.06
CA VAL A 213 7.02 -18.64 19.28
C VAL A 213 6.20 -19.07 20.50
N THR A 214 4.88 -19.20 20.37
CA THR A 214 4.00 -19.62 21.47
C THR A 214 4.22 -21.09 21.86
N ASP A 215 4.52 -21.98 20.92
CA ASP A 215 4.91 -23.37 21.17
C ASP A 215 6.35 -23.53 21.72
N GLU A 216 7.12 -22.45 21.81
CA GLU A 216 8.54 -22.46 22.20
C GLU A 216 9.43 -23.27 21.23
N ALA A 217 9.05 -23.38 19.94
CA ALA A 217 9.83 -24.11 18.94
C ALA A 217 11.05 -23.31 18.45
N ASP A 218 10.90 -22.00 18.25
CA ASP A 218 11.99 -21.02 18.10
C ASP A 218 11.49 -19.65 18.57
N LEU A 219 11.95 -19.21 19.75
CA LEU A 219 11.51 -17.94 20.36
C LEU A 219 12.03 -16.70 19.65
N TRP A 220 12.98 -16.86 18.73
CA TRP A 220 13.57 -15.77 17.95
C TRP A 220 12.99 -15.67 16.54
N TRP A 221 12.03 -16.54 16.20
CA TRP A 221 11.39 -16.58 14.89
C TRP A 221 10.65 -15.28 14.61
N ARG A 222 10.91 -14.67 13.46
CA ARG A 222 10.34 -13.37 13.05
C ARG A 222 9.31 -13.51 11.91
N LYS A 223 9.64 -14.35 10.93
CA LYS A 223 8.98 -14.41 9.62
C LYS A 223 7.67 -15.21 9.65
N ASN A 224 6.96 -15.31 8.51
CA ASN A 224 5.96 -16.37 8.32
C ASN A 224 6.65 -17.74 8.10
N ILE A 225 5.92 -18.77 7.66
CA ILE A 225 6.45 -20.14 7.55
C ILE A 225 6.63 -20.66 6.12
N ARG A 226 6.75 -19.77 5.13
CA ARG A 226 6.99 -20.16 3.73
C ARG A 226 8.16 -21.13 3.57
N ASP A 227 7.92 -22.27 2.92
CA ASP A 227 9.00 -23.20 2.54
C ASP A 227 9.75 -22.62 1.34
N ASN A 228 10.96 -22.10 1.57
CA ASN A 228 11.74 -21.41 0.55
C ASN A 228 12.62 -22.36 -0.28
N ASN A 229 12.75 -23.62 0.13
CA ASN A 229 13.59 -24.60 -0.54
C ASN A 229 12.81 -25.84 -1.05
N ASP A 230 11.48 -25.81 -0.92
CA ASP A 230 10.53 -26.81 -1.40
C ASP A 230 10.81 -28.22 -0.85
N ASN A 231 11.34 -28.33 0.38
CA ASN A 231 11.62 -29.64 0.99
C ASN A 231 10.41 -30.27 1.70
N GLY A 232 9.31 -29.51 1.83
CA GLY A 232 8.05 -29.92 2.44
C GLY A 232 7.98 -29.77 3.95
N SER A 233 8.89 -29.04 4.59
CA SER A 233 8.95 -28.85 6.05
C SER A 233 9.64 -27.54 6.45
N ILE A 234 9.34 -27.03 7.65
CA ILE A 234 9.96 -25.81 8.19
C ILE A 234 11.40 -26.09 8.61
N ASN A 235 12.32 -25.21 8.22
CA ASN A 235 13.71 -25.20 8.64
C ASN A 235 14.00 -24.03 9.58
N PHE A 236 13.93 -24.31 10.88
CA PHE A 236 14.38 -23.38 11.93
C PHE A 236 15.84 -22.98 11.70
N GLY A 237 16.08 -21.67 11.53
CA GLY A 237 17.40 -21.12 11.19
C GLY A 237 17.93 -21.45 9.79
N GLY A 238 17.12 -22.07 8.91
CA GLY A 238 17.52 -22.58 7.59
C GLY A 238 17.02 -21.76 6.39
N GLY A 239 16.50 -20.56 6.63
CA GLY A 239 16.10 -19.63 5.57
C GLY A 239 14.67 -19.78 5.06
N ASP A 240 13.82 -20.56 5.73
CA ASP A 240 12.37 -20.55 5.49
C ASP A 240 11.72 -19.30 6.09
N GLY A 241 10.54 -18.96 5.58
CA GLY A 241 9.77 -17.78 5.93
C GLY A 241 10.10 -16.56 5.08
N VAL A 242 9.13 -15.67 4.97
CA VAL A 242 9.22 -14.32 4.41
C VAL A 242 8.87 -13.34 5.53
N ASP A 243 9.59 -12.22 5.60
CA ASP A 243 9.26 -11.12 6.52
C ASP A 243 7.96 -10.45 6.05
N PRO A 244 6.84 -10.58 6.79
CA PRO A 244 5.55 -10.06 6.35
C PRO A 244 5.59 -8.54 6.16
N ASN A 245 6.36 -7.81 6.97
CA ASN A 245 6.51 -6.35 6.87
C ASN A 245 7.67 -5.94 5.93
N ARG A 246 8.02 -6.79 4.96
CA ARG A 246 8.83 -6.48 3.78
C ARG A 246 8.16 -6.91 2.47
N ASN A 247 6.93 -7.41 2.54
CA ASN A 247 6.23 -8.04 1.42
C ASN A 247 5.15 -7.16 0.77
N TYR A 248 4.94 -5.92 1.25
CA TYR A 248 4.01 -4.98 0.61
C TYR A 248 4.64 -4.34 -0.63
N GLU A 249 3.81 -3.93 -1.61
CA GLU A 249 4.30 -3.48 -2.93
C GLU A 249 4.98 -2.10 -2.94
N TRP A 250 4.67 -1.22 -1.98
CA TRP A 250 5.19 0.15 -1.99
C TRP A 250 6.72 0.19 -1.87
N ASN A 251 7.37 0.62 -2.94
CA ASN A 251 8.83 0.60 -3.10
C ASN A 251 9.47 -0.77 -2.78
N TRP A 252 8.74 -1.87 -3.07
CA TRP A 252 9.19 -3.22 -2.73
C TRP A 252 10.58 -3.56 -3.29
N GLY A 253 11.41 -4.14 -2.44
CA GLY A 253 12.76 -4.58 -2.82
C GLY A 253 13.84 -3.51 -2.81
N GLY A 254 13.54 -2.32 -2.29
CA GLY A 254 14.49 -1.25 -1.99
C GLY A 254 15.36 -1.51 -0.75
N GLU A 255 15.87 -0.43 -0.15
CA GLU A 255 16.72 -0.49 1.06
C GLU A 255 15.98 -1.13 2.25
N GLY A 256 16.73 -1.72 3.19
CA GLY A 256 16.16 -2.34 4.38
C GLY A 256 15.45 -3.69 4.19
N SER A 257 15.44 -4.21 2.96
CA SER A 257 14.91 -5.53 2.62
C SER A 257 16.00 -6.41 1.98
N SER A 258 15.82 -7.73 2.03
CA SER A 258 16.79 -8.69 1.49
C SER A 258 16.18 -9.59 0.44
N GLY A 259 16.93 -9.86 -0.63
CA GLY A 259 16.60 -10.91 -1.61
C GLY A 259 17.12 -12.30 -1.22
N ASN A 260 17.85 -12.44 -0.10
CA ASN A 260 18.39 -13.71 0.38
C ASN A 260 17.38 -14.38 1.34
N PRO A 261 16.88 -15.59 1.05
CA PRO A 261 15.95 -16.32 1.93
C PRO A 261 16.44 -16.52 3.38
N ASN A 262 17.76 -16.58 3.57
CA ASN A 262 18.37 -16.74 4.90
C ASN A 262 18.39 -15.46 5.75
N SER A 263 17.94 -14.32 5.21
CA SER A 263 17.86 -13.07 5.95
C SER A 263 16.55 -13.01 6.74
N GLU A 264 16.61 -12.41 7.94
CA GLU A 264 15.43 -12.10 8.75
C GLU A 264 14.52 -11.05 8.08
N THR A 265 15.06 -10.26 7.15
CA THR A 265 14.32 -9.28 6.34
C THR A 265 14.11 -9.75 4.90
N TYR A 266 14.06 -11.08 4.68
CA TYR A 266 13.77 -11.64 3.35
C TYR A 266 12.39 -11.19 2.87
N ARG A 267 12.35 -10.46 1.76
CA ARG A 267 11.14 -9.79 1.24
C ARG A 267 10.19 -10.68 0.45
N GLY A 268 10.53 -11.95 0.27
CA GLY A 268 9.79 -12.86 -0.59
C GLY A 268 10.19 -12.79 -2.07
N PRO A 269 9.63 -13.66 -2.91
CA PRO A 269 9.91 -13.72 -4.35
C PRO A 269 9.27 -12.58 -5.17
N SER A 270 8.19 -11.99 -4.69
CA SER A 270 7.49 -10.83 -5.27
C SER A 270 6.78 -10.06 -4.16
N ALA A 271 6.37 -8.81 -4.42
CA ALA A 271 5.39 -8.14 -3.58
C ALA A 271 4.10 -8.99 -3.50
N PHE A 272 3.44 -8.96 -2.34
CA PHE A 272 2.23 -9.72 -2.02
C PHE A 272 2.35 -11.20 -2.34
N SER A 273 3.54 -11.80 -2.17
CA SER A 273 3.73 -13.22 -2.40
C SER A 273 3.12 -14.10 -1.31
N GLU A 274 2.92 -13.53 -0.11
CA GLU A 274 2.45 -14.22 1.08
C GLU A 274 0.93 -14.06 1.25
N PRO A 275 0.18 -15.15 1.47
CA PRO A 275 -1.28 -15.09 1.56
C PRO A 275 -1.73 -14.26 2.76
N GLU A 276 -0.92 -14.20 3.83
CA GLU A 276 -1.16 -13.30 4.97
C GLU A 276 -1.21 -11.83 4.54
N ILE A 277 -0.29 -11.43 3.66
CA ILE A 277 -0.19 -10.05 3.20
C ILE A 277 -1.17 -9.78 2.06
N GLN A 278 -1.52 -10.78 1.26
CA GLN A 278 -2.65 -10.67 0.31
C GLN A 278 -3.98 -10.40 1.02
N ALA A 279 -4.22 -11.01 2.19
CA ALA A 279 -5.40 -10.70 2.99
C ALA A 279 -5.40 -9.24 3.48
N MET A 280 -4.25 -8.71 3.93
CA MET A 280 -4.12 -7.31 4.34
C MET A 280 -4.28 -6.33 3.18
N GLU A 281 -3.74 -6.66 2.01
CA GLU A 281 -3.91 -5.89 0.77
C GLU A 281 -5.39 -5.80 0.40
N ALA A 282 -6.09 -6.94 0.38
CA ALA A 282 -7.51 -6.99 0.06
C ALA A 282 -8.36 -6.18 1.05
N MET A 283 -8.01 -6.21 2.35
CA MET A 283 -8.67 -5.36 3.36
C MET A 283 -8.47 -3.88 3.05
N LEU A 284 -7.21 -3.44 2.87
CA LEU A 284 -6.90 -2.03 2.61
C LEU A 284 -7.52 -1.52 1.30
N ALA A 285 -7.71 -2.38 0.30
CA ALA A 285 -8.33 -2.04 -0.97
C ALA A 285 -9.88 -2.06 -0.95
N SER A 286 -10.51 -2.76 0.01
CA SER A 286 -11.97 -2.96 0.02
C SER A 286 -12.74 -1.96 0.89
N HIS A 287 -12.06 -1.21 1.74
CA HIS A 287 -12.66 -0.23 2.63
C HIS A 287 -11.94 1.11 2.54
N HIS A 288 -12.67 2.22 2.69
CA HIS A 288 -12.09 3.56 2.70
C HIS A 288 -11.44 3.87 4.05
N PHE A 289 -10.28 3.27 4.31
CA PHE A 289 -9.50 3.56 5.52
C PHE A 289 -8.98 4.99 5.52
N VAL A 290 -9.07 5.67 6.67
CA VAL A 290 -8.56 7.04 6.84
C VAL A 290 -7.35 7.09 7.76
N THR A 291 -7.30 6.21 8.76
CA THR A 291 -6.22 6.09 9.73
C THR A 291 -6.00 4.63 10.12
N GLY A 292 -4.79 4.28 10.54
CA GLY A 292 -4.55 2.99 11.15
C GLY A 292 -3.27 2.89 11.96
N ILE A 293 -3.21 1.88 12.83
CA ILE A 293 -2.01 1.52 13.58
C ILE A 293 -1.63 0.08 13.27
N THR A 294 -0.34 -0.17 13.04
CA THR A 294 0.25 -1.49 13.15
C THR A 294 1.15 -1.55 14.40
N TYR A 295 0.86 -2.48 15.30
CA TYR A 295 1.64 -2.67 16.52
C TYR A 295 2.79 -3.66 16.28
N HIS A 296 3.96 -3.29 16.76
CA HIS A 296 5.21 -4.06 16.70
C HIS A 296 5.90 -4.03 18.07
N SER A 297 6.99 -4.77 18.23
CA SER A 297 7.89 -4.57 19.37
C SER A 297 9.35 -4.91 19.04
N TYR A 298 10.34 -4.19 19.54
CA TYR A 298 10.29 -3.18 20.58
C TYR A 298 11.14 -1.98 20.21
N SER A 299 10.88 -0.82 20.82
CA SER A 299 11.80 0.35 20.84
C SER A 299 11.24 1.59 21.57
N GLU A 300 9.97 1.59 21.99
CA GLU A 300 9.28 2.77 22.55
C GLU A 300 9.12 3.92 21.53
N LEU A 301 8.66 3.60 20.32
CA LEU A 301 8.56 4.54 19.20
C LEU A 301 7.14 4.64 18.63
N VAL A 302 6.79 5.83 18.13
CA VAL A 302 5.68 6.03 17.20
C VAL A 302 6.25 6.46 15.85
N LEU A 303 6.19 5.55 14.89
CA LEU A 303 6.72 5.75 13.54
C LEU A 303 5.61 6.17 12.58
N PHE A 304 5.98 6.97 11.58
CA PHE A 304 5.08 7.39 10.50
C PHE A 304 5.82 7.48 9.16
N PRO A 305 5.11 7.32 8.02
CA PRO A 305 5.70 7.29 6.69
C PRO A 305 6.54 8.53 6.33
N PHE A 306 7.54 8.38 5.46
CA PHE A 306 7.96 7.13 4.81
C PHE A 306 9.13 6.43 5.50
N GLY A 307 9.24 5.12 5.30
CA GLY A 307 10.32 4.25 5.75
C GLY A 307 11.26 3.81 4.63
N TYR A 308 10.83 3.75 3.36
CA TYR A 308 11.57 3.02 2.31
C TYR A 308 12.94 3.57 1.92
N ALA A 309 13.28 4.83 2.23
CA ALA A 309 14.60 5.41 2.02
C ALA A 309 14.91 6.57 2.99
N ASN A 310 16.18 6.93 3.09
CA ASN A 310 16.64 8.01 3.98
C ASN A 310 16.14 9.40 3.54
N ASN A 311 15.85 10.26 4.51
CA ASN A 311 15.46 11.67 4.33
C ASN A 311 14.20 11.89 3.48
N LEU A 312 13.28 10.92 3.45
CA LEU A 312 12.00 11.07 2.79
C LEU A 312 11.01 11.85 3.66
N GLN A 313 10.11 12.57 3.02
CA GLN A 313 8.97 13.19 3.67
C GLN A 313 7.71 12.84 2.90
N ALA A 314 6.71 12.31 3.62
CA ALA A 314 5.37 12.16 3.07
C ALA A 314 4.80 13.54 2.65
N PRO A 315 3.99 13.64 1.58
CA PRO A 315 3.28 14.88 1.23
C PRO A 315 2.56 15.56 2.42
N ASP A 316 1.88 14.77 3.25
CA ASP A 316 1.14 15.24 4.43
C ASP A 316 2.00 15.27 5.71
N TYR A 317 3.34 15.37 5.59
CA TYR A 317 4.30 15.24 6.70
C TYR A 317 3.91 16.01 7.97
N GLY A 318 3.46 17.26 7.82
CA GLY A 318 3.08 18.10 8.95
C GLY A 318 1.93 17.51 9.77
N ALA A 319 0.88 17.01 9.10
CA ALA A 319 -0.28 16.43 9.76
C ALA A 319 0.03 15.03 10.35
N LEU A 320 0.86 14.23 9.66
CA LEU A 320 1.35 12.94 10.17
C LEU A 320 2.21 13.13 11.43
N GLN A 321 3.18 14.04 11.39
CA GLN A 321 4.07 14.32 12.51
C GLN A 321 3.29 14.87 13.71
N GLU A 322 2.32 15.74 13.50
CA GLU A 322 1.48 16.28 14.56
C GLU A 322 0.73 15.17 15.31
N LEU A 323 0.09 14.25 14.58
CA LEU A 323 -0.62 13.13 15.20
C LEU A 323 0.33 12.12 15.85
N ALA A 324 1.50 11.85 15.25
CA ALA A 324 2.53 11.02 15.88
C ALA A 324 2.98 11.60 17.22
N ASN A 325 3.22 12.91 17.30
CA ASN A 325 3.60 13.58 18.55
C ASN A 325 2.50 13.48 19.60
N ASP A 326 1.25 13.76 19.21
CA ASP A 326 0.10 13.71 20.10
C ASP A 326 -0.07 12.31 20.70
N MET A 327 0.02 11.25 19.88
CA MET A 327 -0.01 9.86 20.35
C MET A 327 1.19 9.52 21.23
N ALA A 328 2.41 9.79 20.77
CA ALA A 328 3.63 9.40 21.49
C ALA A 328 3.70 9.98 22.90
N PHE A 329 3.27 11.24 23.09
CA PHE A 329 3.27 11.91 24.40
C PHE A 329 2.17 11.46 25.36
N THR A 330 1.35 10.49 24.96
CA THR A 330 0.41 9.80 25.88
C THR A 330 0.97 8.50 26.42
N ILE A 331 2.00 7.92 25.78
CA ILE A 331 2.52 6.59 26.10
C ILE A 331 3.79 6.75 26.96
N PRO A 332 3.78 6.36 28.25
CA PRO A 332 4.95 6.47 29.11
C PRO A 332 6.08 5.53 28.67
N ALA A 333 7.31 6.04 28.70
CA ALA A 333 8.51 5.22 28.48
C ALA A 333 9.08 4.67 29.80
N ALA A 334 9.63 3.45 29.77
CA ALA A 334 10.20 2.75 30.93
C ALA A 334 11.37 3.51 31.57
N GLY A 335 12.13 4.28 30.77
CA GLY A 335 13.21 5.15 31.23
C GLY A 335 12.76 6.50 31.82
N GLY A 336 11.45 6.75 31.85
CA GLY A 336 10.85 8.05 32.15
C GLY A 336 10.69 8.91 30.88
N GLY A 337 9.69 9.80 30.90
CA GLY A 337 9.27 10.53 29.71
C GLY A 337 8.19 9.75 28.96
N TYR A 338 8.21 9.86 27.63
CA TYR A 338 7.22 9.27 26.73
C TYR A 338 7.92 8.64 25.53
N TYR A 339 7.16 7.95 24.69
CA TYR A 339 7.67 7.38 23.44
C TYR A 339 8.21 8.47 22.51
N ASP A 340 9.15 8.10 21.64
CA ASP A 340 9.74 9.03 20.67
C ASP A 340 8.97 8.96 19.32
N PRO A 341 8.40 10.08 18.84
CA PRO A 341 7.78 10.15 17.52
C PRO A 341 8.83 10.47 16.44
N ILE A 342 9.03 9.57 15.48
CA ILE A 342 10.01 9.78 14.40
C ILE A 342 9.47 9.27 13.04
N PRO A 343 9.87 9.87 11.91
CA PRO A 343 9.63 9.25 10.61
C PRO A 343 10.28 7.86 10.55
N SER A 344 9.62 6.88 9.91
CA SER A 344 10.07 5.49 9.88
C SER A 344 11.52 5.35 9.40
N TRP A 345 11.96 6.15 8.42
CA TRP A 345 13.35 6.11 7.93
C TRP A 345 14.42 6.51 8.97
N GLN A 346 14.06 7.32 9.98
CA GLN A 346 14.99 7.74 11.04
C GLN A 346 15.34 6.59 12.00
N LEU A 347 14.44 5.62 12.13
CA LEU A 347 14.80 4.34 12.74
C LEU A 347 15.82 3.68 11.82
N TYR A 348 15.40 3.22 10.63
CA TYR A 348 16.25 2.83 9.51
C TYR A 348 15.41 2.71 8.23
N PRO A 349 16.00 2.83 7.04
CA PRO A 349 15.30 2.51 5.81
C PRO A 349 14.72 1.09 5.82
N ALA A 350 13.45 0.95 5.48
CA ALA A 350 12.72 -0.32 5.36
C ALA A 350 11.70 -0.23 4.23
N SER A 351 11.91 -1.01 3.16
CA SER A 351 11.01 -1.05 2.00
C SER A 351 10.00 -2.20 2.08
N GLY A 352 8.83 -2.00 1.48
CA GLY A 352 7.75 -2.97 1.46
C GLY A 352 7.05 -3.16 2.80
N THR A 353 6.93 -2.07 3.59
CA THR A 353 6.26 -2.06 4.89
C THR A 353 4.77 -1.69 4.76
N THR A 354 4.00 -2.07 5.78
CA THR A 354 2.54 -1.85 5.86
C THR A 354 2.19 -0.37 5.90
N ASP A 355 2.90 0.42 6.70
CA ASP A 355 2.65 1.86 6.88
C ASP A 355 2.92 2.66 5.61
N ASP A 356 4.04 2.40 4.95
CA ASP A 356 4.38 3.00 3.67
C ASP A 356 3.38 2.62 2.57
N TYR A 357 2.91 1.37 2.54
CA TYR A 357 1.90 0.94 1.59
C TYR A 357 0.54 1.58 1.87
N ALA A 358 0.05 1.53 3.10
CA ALA A 358 -1.25 2.13 3.45
C ALA A 358 -1.29 3.64 3.16
N TYR A 359 -0.20 4.37 3.44
CA TYR A 359 -0.13 5.79 3.11
C TYR A 359 0.14 6.05 1.62
N GLY A 360 1.11 5.36 1.03
CA GLY A 360 1.54 5.58 -0.34
C GLY A 360 0.47 5.19 -1.37
N GLU A 361 -0.19 4.05 -1.17
CA GLU A 361 -1.20 3.52 -2.09
C GLU A 361 -2.57 4.13 -1.85
N HIS A 362 -2.98 4.27 -0.58
CA HIS A 362 -4.37 4.61 -0.21
C HIS A 362 -4.50 5.97 0.51
N GLY A 363 -3.40 6.64 0.82
CA GLY A 363 -3.40 7.91 1.57
C GLY A 363 -3.83 7.77 3.03
N VAL A 364 -3.84 6.55 3.58
CA VAL A 364 -4.18 6.29 4.97
C VAL A 364 -3.11 6.88 5.88
N PHE A 365 -3.51 7.62 6.91
CA PHE A 365 -2.59 8.02 7.98
C PHE A 365 -2.27 6.79 8.84
N SER A 366 -1.30 6.01 8.39
CA SER A 366 -0.85 4.77 9.01
C SER A 366 0.37 5.00 9.89
N PHE A 367 0.36 4.46 11.10
CA PHE A 367 1.46 4.57 12.07
C PHE A 367 1.92 3.18 12.50
N THR A 368 3.23 3.04 12.72
CA THR A 368 3.81 1.85 13.35
C THR A 368 4.17 2.19 14.79
N ILE A 369 3.65 1.46 15.77
CA ILE A 369 4.03 1.65 17.18
C ILE A 369 4.92 0.50 17.63
N GLU A 370 6.17 0.82 17.98
CA GLU A 370 7.15 -0.13 18.52
C GLU A 370 7.03 -0.18 20.05
N LEU A 371 6.34 -1.19 20.57
CA LEU A 371 5.95 -1.30 21.96
C LEU A 371 7.11 -1.70 22.88
N ALA A 372 7.10 -1.18 24.11
CA ALA A 372 7.94 -1.64 25.22
C ALA A 372 9.45 -1.69 24.90
N THR A 373 10.21 -2.40 25.73
CA THR A 373 11.69 -2.41 25.69
C THR A 373 12.29 -3.77 25.33
N GLU A 374 11.46 -4.78 25.05
CA GLU A 374 11.91 -6.14 24.77
C GLU A 374 10.86 -6.92 23.97
N PHE A 375 11.25 -7.98 23.23
CA PHE A 375 10.34 -8.72 22.32
C PHE A 375 9.15 -9.38 23.03
N ILE A 376 9.42 -10.06 24.16
CA ILE A 376 8.41 -10.70 24.99
C ILE A 376 8.55 -10.14 26.41
N PRO A 377 7.87 -9.03 26.75
CA PRO A 377 7.80 -8.53 28.11
C PRO A 377 7.29 -9.57 29.12
N PRO A 378 7.62 -9.45 30.42
CA PRO A 378 7.05 -10.31 31.44
C PRO A 378 5.52 -10.22 31.46
N ALA A 379 4.82 -11.35 31.59
CA ALA A 379 3.36 -11.38 31.64
C ALA A 379 2.73 -10.40 32.64
N SER A 380 3.42 -10.10 33.75
CA SER A 380 2.98 -9.12 34.74
C SER A 380 2.96 -7.66 34.26
N GLN A 381 3.54 -7.36 33.10
CA GLN A 381 3.60 -6.02 32.49
C GLN A 381 2.59 -5.84 31.36
N ILE A 382 1.99 -6.92 30.83
CA ILE A 382 1.10 -6.87 29.66
C ILE A 382 -0.04 -5.86 29.87
N GLU A 383 -0.77 -5.98 30.99
CA GLU A 383 -1.88 -5.09 31.33
C GLU A 383 -1.46 -3.62 31.33
N GLY A 384 -0.33 -3.29 31.97
CA GLY A 384 0.19 -1.92 32.00
C GLY A 384 0.58 -1.40 30.61
N ILE A 385 1.25 -2.22 29.79
CA ILE A 385 1.60 -1.84 28.41
C ILE A 385 0.34 -1.59 27.57
N CYS A 386 -0.71 -2.39 27.76
CA CYS A 386 -1.98 -2.21 27.08
C CYS A 386 -2.69 -0.92 27.51
N GLU A 387 -2.78 -0.67 28.83
CA GLU A 387 -3.33 0.56 29.39
C GLU A 387 -2.59 1.81 28.89
N ASP A 388 -1.26 1.77 28.86
CA ASP A 388 -0.40 2.87 28.44
C ASP A 388 -0.59 3.26 26.96
N ASN A 389 -1.06 2.33 26.11
CA ASN A 389 -1.26 2.56 24.67
C ASN A 389 -2.71 2.94 24.30
N LEU A 390 -3.66 2.86 25.25
CA LEU A 390 -5.07 3.06 24.97
C LEU A 390 -5.39 4.47 24.48
N GLU A 391 -4.87 5.51 25.14
CA GLU A 391 -5.18 6.90 24.75
C GLU A 391 -4.65 7.22 23.34
N ALA A 392 -3.46 6.73 22.98
CA ALA A 392 -2.90 6.87 21.64
C ALA A 392 -3.83 6.24 20.58
N ALA A 393 -4.32 5.03 20.84
CA ALA A 393 -5.29 4.37 19.95
C ALA A 393 -6.58 5.18 19.79
N LEU A 394 -7.13 5.72 20.89
CA LEU A 394 -8.32 6.56 20.87
C LEU A 394 -8.08 7.90 20.17
N MET A 395 -6.88 8.50 20.27
CA MET A 395 -6.53 9.72 19.53
C MET A 395 -6.55 9.50 18.02
N LEU A 396 -6.00 8.37 17.56
CA LEU A 396 -6.08 7.98 16.15
C LEU A 396 -7.53 7.77 15.70
N LEU A 397 -8.33 7.04 16.49
CA LEU A 397 -9.75 6.79 16.21
C LEU A 397 -10.54 8.09 15.97
N ARG A 398 -10.32 9.08 16.84
CA ARG A 398 -11.01 10.37 16.80
C ARG A 398 -10.51 11.31 15.71
N ARG A 399 -9.39 11.00 15.05
CA ARG A 399 -8.69 11.95 14.17
C ARG A 399 -9.54 12.45 13.01
N SER A 400 -10.42 11.61 12.47
CA SER A 400 -11.31 12.01 11.38
C SER A 400 -12.36 13.06 11.79
N ASN A 401 -12.61 13.25 13.09
CA ASN A 401 -13.63 14.15 13.62
C ASN A 401 -13.20 15.63 13.68
N TYR A 402 -11.90 15.93 13.55
CA TYR A 402 -11.36 17.29 13.62
C TYR A 402 -10.16 17.46 12.70
N LYS A 403 -9.83 18.69 12.28
CA LYS A 403 -8.73 18.97 11.34
C LYS A 403 -8.79 18.08 10.09
N THR A 404 -9.98 17.97 9.53
CA THR A 404 -10.30 17.11 8.40
C THR A 404 -11.19 17.87 7.45
N LEU A 405 -10.83 17.90 6.17
CA LEU A 405 -11.72 18.29 5.09
C LEU A 405 -12.44 17.05 4.59
N THR A 406 -13.77 17.07 4.63
CA THR A 406 -14.61 15.96 4.20
C THR A 406 -15.85 16.48 3.47
N GLY A 407 -16.55 15.61 2.77
CA GLY A 407 -17.74 15.94 2.00
C GLY A 407 -18.05 14.82 1.02
N HIS A 408 -19.03 15.05 0.16
CA HIS A 408 -19.36 14.16 -0.94
C HIS A 408 -19.02 14.79 -2.28
N ILE A 409 -18.57 13.96 -3.22
CA ILE A 409 -18.38 14.32 -4.62
C ILE A 409 -19.39 13.55 -5.46
N THR A 410 -20.24 14.29 -6.18
CA THR A 410 -21.34 13.72 -6.97
C THR A 410 -21.35 14.26 -8.39
N ASP A 411 -21.96 13.53 -9.32
CA ASP A 411 -22.30 14.03 -10.65
C ASP A 411 -23.40 15.10 -10.52
N ALA A 412 -23.17 16.28 -11.11
CA ALA A 412 -24.09 17.42 -11.00
C ALA A 412 -25.45 17.20 -11.68
N THR A 413 -25.53 16.26 -12.62
CA THR A 413 -26.74 15.92 -13.36
C THR A 413 -27.52 14.77 -12.71
N THR A 414 -26.86 13.68 -12.32
CA THR A 414 -27.54 12.49 -11.77
C THR A 414 -27.63 12.49 -10.24
N GLY A 415 -26.69 13.17 -9.58
CA GLY A 415 -26.50 13.10 -8.12
C GLY A 415 -25.82 11.82 -7.66
N ASP A 416 -25.34 10.98 -8.58
CA ASP A 416 -24.64 9.74 -8.24
C ASP A 416 -23.22 10.06 -7.72
N PRO A 417 -22.66 9.21 -6.83
CA PRO A 417 -21.27 9.29 -6.38
C PRO A 417 -20.26 9.34 -7.52
N VAL A 418 -19.20 10.14 -7.36
CA VAL A 418 -18.07 10.21 -8.30
C VAL A 418 -16.77 9.93 -7.56
N VAL A 419 -15.98 9.00 -8.09
CA VAL A 419 -14.56 8.82 -7.72
C VAL A 419 -13.77 9.96 -8.37
N ALA A 420 -13.28 10.88 -7.55
CA ALA A 420 -12.54 12.05 -7.97
C ALA A 420 -11.30 12.23 -7.10
N GLU A 421 -10.21 12.65 -7.71
CA GLU A 421 -9.03 13.12 -7.00
C GLU A 421 -9.36 14.40 -6.24
N ILE A 422 -8.98 14.42 -4.97
CA ILE A 422 -9.01 15.61 -4.11
C ILE A 422 -7.57 16.07 -3.98
N TYR A 423 -7.17 17.06 -4.76
CA TYR A 423 -5.79 17.57 -4.84
C TYR A 423 -5.63 18.85 -4.00
N ILE A 424 -4.61 18.92 -3.15
CA ILE A 424 -4.34 20.07 -2.28
C ILE A 424 -3.01 20.75 -2.66
N ASP A 425 -3.09 22.04 -3.00
CA ASP A 425 -1.92 22.85 -3.30
C ASP A 425 -1.01 22.97 -2.06
N GLY A 426 0.30 22.80 -2.25
CA GLY A 426 1.30 22.79 -1.18
C GLY A 426 1.47 21.45 -0.46
N ILE A 427 0.62 20.46 -0.74
CA ILE A 427 0.75 19.07 -0.24
C ILE A 427 1.07 18.14 -1.41
N ASP A 428 0.15 18.07 -2.38
CA ASP A 428 0.20 17.10 -3.49
C ASP A 428 1.09 17.57 -4.66
N ASN A 429 1.79 18.70 -4.50
CA ASN A 429 2.65 19.32 -5.52
C ASN A 429 4.09 19.58 -5.07
N THR A 430 4.51 18.94 -3.99
CA THR A 430 5.81 19.16 -3.33
C THR A 430 6.97 18.40 -4.00
N GLY A 431 6.67 17.49 -4.93
CA GLY A 431 7.65 16.59 -5.56
C GLY A 431 7.85 15.27 -4.83
N GLU A 432 7.22 15.11 -3.65
CA GLU A 432 7.10 13.84 -2.93
C GLU A 432 5.87 13.08 -3.45
N PHE A 433 5.94 11.74 -3.49
CA PHE A 433 4.95 10.93 -4.20
C PHE A 433 4.16 10.00 -3.27
N ARG A 434 2.83 10.05 -3.42
CA ARG A 434 1.84 9.03 -3.06
C ARG A 434 0.87 8.92 -4.24
N LYS A 435 0.06 7.86 -4.32
CA LYS A 435 -1.04 7.82 -5.30
C LYS A 435 -2.03 8.96 -5.03
N PRO A 436 -2.66 9.51 -6.08
CA PRO A 436 -3.75 10.47 -5.93
C PRO A 436 -4.77 10.00 -4.89
N TYR A 437 -5.18 10.91 -4.00
CA TYR A 437 -6.20 10.60 -3.02
C TYR A 437 -7.57 10.80 -3.63
N GLU A 438 -8.36 9.72 -3.68
CA GLU A 438 -9.66 9.72 -4.34
C GLU A 438 -10.80 9.56 -3.32
N SER A 439 -11.99 10.03 -3.71
CA SER A 439 -13.23 9.76 -2.99
C SER A 439 -13.67 8.30 -3.11
N ASP A 440 -14.44 7.84 -2.14
CA ASP A 440 -15.04 6.51 -2.08
C ASP A 440 -15.90 6.20 -3.31
N LEU A 441 -15.83 4.95 -3.77
CA LEU A 441 -16.55 4.46 -4.94
C LEU A 441 -18.08 4.44 -4.76
N TYR A 442 -18.56 4.10 -3.57
CA TYR A 442 -19.99 3.85 -3.32
C TYR A 442 -20.73 5.08 -2.81
N PHE A 443 -20.02 5.99 -2.15
CA PHE A 443 -20.62 7.16 -1.51
C PHE A 443 -20.09 8.48 -2.06
N GLY A 444 -18.95 8.49 -2.76
CA GLY A 444 -18.29 9.74 -3.20
C GLY A 444 -17.72 10.52 -2.02
N ARG A 445 -17.69 9.91 -0.83
CA ARG A 445 -17.19 10.47 0.41
C ARG A 445 -15.67 10.61 0.36
N TYR A 446 -15.12 11.63 1.00
CA TYR A 446 -13.67 11.75 1.13
C TYR A 446 -13.26 12.29 2.52
N TYR A 447 -12.03 11.98 2.96
CA TYR A 447 -11.48 12.44 4.24
C TYR A 447 -10.02 12.88 4.09
N ARG A 448 -9.78 14.16 3.82
CA ARG A 448 -8.43 14.73 3.83
C ARG A 448 -8.07 15.21 5.24
N LEU A 449 -7.20 14.46 5.92
CA LEU A 449 -6.66 14.82 7.24
C LEU A 449 -5.57 15.90 7.05
N LEU A 450 -5.74 17.05 7.69
CA LEU A 450 -4.91 18.24 7.46
C LEU A 450 -4.46 18.88 8.78
N GLN A 451 -3.59 19.88 8.71
CA GLN A 451 -3.37 20.77 9.85
C GLN A 451 -4.40 21.91 9.84
N GLU A 452 -4.49 22.68 10.92
CA GLU A 452 -5.21 23.94 10.84
C GLU A 452 -4.55 24.86 9.80
N GLY A 453 -5.36 25.55 9.01
CA GLY A 453 -4.82 26.38 7.94
C GLY A 453 -5.86 26.72 6.89
N THR A 454 -5.36 27.31 5.82
CA THR A 454 -6.15 27.68 4.64
C THR A 454 -5.52 26.98 3.45
N TYR A 455 -6.34 26.28 2.67
CA TYR A 455 -5.90 25.44 1.56
C TYR A 455 -6.69 25.73 0.29
N ASP A 456 -6.01 25.64 -0.84
CA ASP A 456 -6.63 25.62 -2.17
C ASP A 456 -6.75 24.17 -2.61
N VAL A 457 -7.97 23.76 -2.96
CA VAL A 457 -8.31 22.35 -3.23
C VAL A 457 -8.94 22.24 -4.61
N THR A 458 -8.41 21.32 -5.41
CA THR A 458 -8.94 20.98 -6.74
C THR A 458 -9.56 19.60 -6.70
N PHE A 459 -10.79 19.49 -7.19
CA PHE A 459 -11.53 18.25 -7.35
C PHE A 459 -11.59 17.91 -8.84
N SER A 460 -11.15 16.71 -9.21
CA SER A 460 -11.09 16.31 -10.62
C SER A 460 -11.34 14.83 -10.83
N SER A 461 -12.07 14.48 -11.88
CA SER A 461 -12.30 13.09 -12.29
C SER A 461 -12.31 13.01 -13.83
N PRO A 462 -11.77 11.95 -14.45
CA PRO A 462 -11.88 11.77 -15.89
C PRO A 462 -13.32 11.85 -16.38
N GLY A 463 -13.57 12.71 -17.37
CA GLY A 463 -14.91 12.94 -17.91
C GLY A 463 -15.71 14.04 -17.19
N TYR A 464 -15.11 14.77 -16.25
CA TYR A 464 -15.71 15.91 -15.56
C TYR A 464 -14.86 17.17 -15.68
N GLU A 465 -15.51 18.34 -15.66
CA GLU A 465 -14.82 19.63 -15.54
C GLU A 465 -14.23 19.78 -14.12
N PRO A 466 -12.92 20.02 -13.96
CA PRO A 466 -12.31 20.16 -12.64
C PRO A 466 -12.75 21.45 -11.95
N ILE A 467 -12.93 21.40 -10.64
CA ILE A 467 -13.32 22.55 -9.81
C ILE A 467 -12.22 22.83 -8.80
N THR A 468 -11.72 24.07 -8.77
CA THR A 468 -10.81 24.56 -7.72
C THR A 468 -11.55 25.50 -6.77
N ILE A 469 -11.52 25.18 -5.48
CA ILE A 469 -12.03 26.02 -4.40
C ILE A 469 -10.84 26.57 -3.63
N ASN A 470 -10.71 27.90 -3.61
CA ASN A 470 -9.62 28.58 -2.93
C ASN A 470 -10.01 28.96 -1.50
N ASP A 471 -9.01 29.13 -0.66
CA ASP A 471 -9.11 29.65 0.70
C ASP A 471 -10.01 28.83 1.66
N ILE A 472 -10.00 27.48 1.55
CA ILE A 472 -10.75 26.60 2.47
C ILE A 472 -10.08 26.58 3.84
N GLY A 473 -10.79 27.06 4.86
CA GLY A 473 -10.34 27.05 6.25
C GLY A 473 -10.56 25.70 6.95
N ILE A 474 -9.50 25.13 7.50
CA ILE A 474 -9.54 23.89 8.29
C ILE A 474 -9.60 24.22 9.79
N SER A 475 -10.63 23.70 10.45
CA SER A 475 -10.89 23.92 11.87
C SER A 475 -10.04 23.02 12.77
N LEU A 476 -9.63 23.57 13.92
CA LEU A 476 -8.94 22.84 14.99
C LEU A 476 -9.79 21.76 15.68
N PHE A 477 -11.11 21.97 15.77
CA PHE A 477 -11.96 21.24 16.72
C PHE A 477 -13.11 20.46 16.07
N GLN A 478 -13.26 20.56 14.76
CA GLN A 478 -14.34 19.89 14.02
C GLN A 478 -13.93 19.66 12.57
N GLN A 479 -14.68 18.83 11.87
CA GLN A 479 -14.60 18.69 10.42
C GLN A 479 -14.96 20.00 9.69
N THR A 480 -14.29 20.24 8.58
CA THR A 480 -14.74 21.18 7.56
C THR A 480 -15.47 20.37 6.49
N VAL A 481 -16.78 20.56 6.36
CA VAL A 481 -17.61 19.84 5.39
C VAL A 481 -17.77 20.66 4.11
N LEU A 482 -17.46 20.06 2.96
CA LEU A 482 -17.56 20.66 1.63
C LEU A 482 -18.02 19.63 0.60
N ASP A 483 -19.30 19.69 0.22
CA ASP A 483 -19.84 18.85 -0.85
C ASP A 483 -19.58 19.50 -2.22
N ILE A 484 -19.24 18.69 -3.21
CA ILE A 484 -18.88 19.08 -4.57
C ILE A 484 -19.75 18.33 -5.57
N ALA A 485 -20.34 19.07 -6.50
CA ALA A 485 -21.01 18.51 -7.67
C ALA A 485 -20.16 18.79 -8.91
N LEU A 486 -19.63 17.74 -9.54
CA LEU A 486 -18.82 17.85 -10.75
C LEU A 486 -19.70 17.81 -12.00
N GLU A 487 -19.48 18.75 -12.91
CA GLU A 487 -20.21 18.83 -14.18
C GLU A 487 -19.58 17.87 -15.19
N PRO A 488 -20.32 16.89 -15.76
CA PRO A 488 -19.78 15.98 -16.74
C PRO A 488 -19.43 16.72 -18.04
N VAL A 489 -18.27 16.40 -18.61
CA VAL A 489 -17.86 16.88 -19.94
C VAL A 489 -18.70 16.14 -20.97
N LEU A 490 -19.40 16.88 -21.83
CA LEU A 490 -20.25 16.30 -22.85
C LEU A 490 -19.40 15.55 -23.89
N MET A 491 -19.67 14.25 -24.06
CA MET A 491 -19.13 13.44 -25.15
C MET A 491 -20.11 13.40 -26.33
N VAL A 492 -19.60 13.47 -27.55
CA VAL A 492 -20.40 13.33 -28.77
C VAL A 492 -19.86 12.23 -29.68
N PRO A 493 -20.74 11.53 -30.41
CA PRO A 493 -20.30 10.64 -31.48
C PRO A 493 -19.74 11.50 -32.61
N VAL A 494 -18.47 11.35 -32.92
CA VAL A 494 -17.85 12.04 -34.06
C VAL A 494 -18.05 11.17 -35.28
N THR A 495 -18.89 11.63 -36.18
CA THR A 495 -19.18 10.93 -37.44
C THR A 495 -18.53 11.66 -38.58
N GLY A 496 -18.32 10.97 -39.70
CA GLY A 496 -17.75 11.65 -40.84
C GLY A 496 -17.77 10.83 -42.11
N LEU A 497 -17.34 11.48 -43.18
CA LEU A 497 -17.23 10.92 -44.50
C LEU A 497 -15.80 11.10 -45.01
N LEU A 498 -15.21 10.01 -45.49
CA LEU A 498 -13.89 9.97 -46.09
C LEU A 498 -14.01 9.73 -47.60
N THR A 499 -13.52 10.68 -48.39
CA THR A 499 -13.61 10.69 -49.85
C THR A 499 -12.25 10.83 -50.52
N ASP A 500 -12.19 10.34 -51.77
CA ASP A 500 -11.10 10.61 -52.68
C ASP A 500 -11.19 12.07 -53.14
N GLY A 501 -10.18 12.86 -52.86
CA GLY A 501 -10.17 14.30 -53.09
C GLY A 501 -10.14 14.71 -54.57
N TYR A 502 -9.92 13.77 -55.52
CA TYR A 502 -9.97 14.04 -56.96
C TYR A 502 -11.31 13.65 -57.59
N THR A 503 -11.90 12.55 -57.13
CA THR A 503 -13.07 11.92 -57.75
C THR A 503 -14.35 12.07 -56.94
N GLY A 504 -14.24 12.41 -55.66
CA GLY A 504 -15.34 12.43 -54.69
C GLY A 504 -15.89 11.03 -54.38
N ALA A 505 -15.19 9.95 -54.77
CA ALA A 505 -15.61 8.59 -54.48
C ALA A 505 -15.37 8.26 -53.00
N PRO A 506 -16.24 7.48 -52.34
CA PRO A 506 -16.03 7.09 -50.95
C PRO A 506 -14.83 6.16 -50.80
N ILE A 507 -14.06 6.35 -49.73
CA ILE A 507 -12.90 5.50 -49.38
C ILE A 507 -13.29 4.57 -48.24
N GLY A 508 -13.46 3.29 -48.54
CA GLY A 508 -13.74 2.26 -47.53
C GLY A 508 -12.48 1.57 -47.00
N GLN A 509 -12.60 0.99 -45.80
CA GLN A 509 -11.52 0.28 -45.10
C GLN A 509 -10.29 1.15 -44.81
N ALA A 510 -10.43 2.47 -44.82
CA ALA A 510 -9.39 3.37 -44.33
C ALA A 510 -9.32 3.25 -42.81
N GLN A 511 -8.11 3.18 -42.27
CA GLN A 511 -7.86 3.23 -40.84
C GLN A 511 -7.88 4.68 -40.38
N LEU A 512 -8.61 4.99 -39.31
CA LEU A 512 -8.63 6.32 -38.70
C LEU A 512 -8.29 6.25 -37.20
N ILE A 513 -7.48 7.20 -36.74
CA ILE A 513 -7.01 7.32 -35.36
C ILE A 513 -7.12 8.78 -34.92
N LEU A 514 -7.59 9.02 -33.71
CA LEU A 514 -7.70 10.35 -33.11
C LEU A 514 -6.50 10.65 -32.22
N SER A 515 -5.92 11.86 -32.28
CA SER A 515 -4.62 12.21 -31.70
C SER A 515 -4.45 11.99 -30.18
N ASN A 516 -5.54 11.97 -29.42
CA ASN A 516 -5.52 11.81 -27.96
C ASN A 516 -6.07 10.45 -27.50
N ASP A 517 -6.42 9.58 -28.45
CA ASP A 517 -6.82 8.20 -28.21
C ASP A 517 -6.24 7.31 -29.32
N PRO A 518 -4.92 7.06 -29.29
CA PRO A 518 -4.25 6.24 -30.30
C PRO A 518 -4.63 4.75 -30.23
N GLU A 519 -5.27 4.31 -29.14
CA GLU A 519 -5.69 2.92 -28.96
C GLU A 519 -7.04 2.64 -29.64
N THR A 520 -7.91 3.64 -29.74
CA THR A 520 -9.16 3.54 -30.51
C THR A 520 -8.90 3.68 -32.01
N VAL A 521 -8.70 2.54 -32.66
CA VAL A 521 -8.62 2.43 -34.13
C VAL A 521 -10.00 2.12 -34.71
N ILE A 522 -10.48 2.97 -35.60
CA ILE A 522 -11.71 2.73 -36.37
C ILE A 522 -11.43 2.55 -37.86
N TYR A 523 -12.40 2.00 -38.58
CA TYR A 523 -12.32 1.84 -40.03
C TYR A 523 -13.54 2.46 -40.72
N SER A 524 -13.31 3.12 -41.85
CA SER A 524 -14.41 3.59 -42.69
C SER A 524 -15.17 2.43 -43.34
N ASP A 525 -16.49 2.56 -43.45
CA ASP A 525 -17.33 1.59 -44.17
C ASP A 525 -17.16 1.72 -45.70
N ASN A 526 -17.78 0.82 -46.48
CA ASN A 526 -17.66 0.83 -47.94
C ASN A 526 -18.27 2.08 -48.61
N ASN A 527 -19.02 2.89 -47.87
CA ASN A 527 -19.56 4.18 -48.32
C ASN A 527 -18.73 5.36 -47.79
N GLY A 528 -17.55 5.10 -47.20
CA GLY A 528 -16.64 6.12 -46.68
C GLY A 528 -17.04 6.66 -45.31
N ASN A 529 -18.13 6.18 -44.70
CA ASN A 529 -18.56 6.70 -43.40
C ASN A 529 -17.68 6.14 -42.28
N PHE A 530 -17.36 6.98 -41.30
CA PHE A 530 -16.69 6.56 -40.07
C PHE A 530 -17.39 7.14 -38.84
N SER A 531 -17.17 6.52 -37.68
CA SER A 531 -17.73 6.98 -36.41
C SER A 531 -16.79 6.65 -35.25
N PHE A 532 -16.36 7.68 -34.52
CA PHE A 532 -15.84 7.53 -33.17
C PHE A 532 -17.04 7.59 -32.20
N PRO A 533 -17.28 6.56 -31.36
CA PRO A 533 -18.54 6.43 -30.63
C PRO A 533 -18.72 7.46 -29.51
N ALA A 534 -17.63 7.91 -28.89
CA ALA A 534 -17.66 8.90 -27.83
C ALA A 534 -16.35 9.69 -27.84
N VAL A 535 -16.42 10.99 -28.09
CA VAL A 535 -15.27 11.89 -28.08
C VAL A 535 -15.62 13.12 -27.27
N TYR A 536 -14.71 13.55 -26.39
CA TYR A 536 -14.87 14.79 -25.64
C TYR A 536 -14.85 16.01 -26.57
N GLU A 537 -15.44 17.10 -26.12
CA GLU A 537 -15.30 18.39 -26.79
C GLU A 537 -13.83 18.84 -26.78
N GLY A 538 -13.30 19.30 -27.91
CA GLY A 538 -11.90 19.71 -27.95
C GLY A 538 -11.26 19.79 -29.32
N ASN A 539 -9.95 20.03 -29.30
CA ASN A 539 -9.11 20.08 -30.49
C ASN A 539 -8.31 18.79 -30.62
N TYR A 540 -8.41 18.16 -31.77
CA TYR A 540 -7.79 16.88 -32.08
C TYR A 540 -7.11 16.95 -33.43
N SER A 541 -6.39 15.90 -33.79
CA SER A 541 -6.13 15.60 -35.19
C SER A 541 -6.57 14.19 -35.54
N ILE A 542 -7.15 14.02 -36.74
CA ILE A 542 -7.48 12.71 -37.29
C ILE A 542 -6.36 12.29 -38.22
N HIS A 543 -5.70 11.21 -37.84
CA HIS A 543 -4.78 10.47 -38.69
C HIS A 543 -5.58 9.46 -39.49
N ALA A 544 -5.46 9.48 -40.83
CA ALA A 544 -6.11 8.50 -41.68
C ALA A 544 -5.12 7.88 -42.68
N GLU A 545 -5.20 6.55 -42.81
CA GLU A 545 -4.38 5.74 -43.72
C GLU A 545 -5.26 4.80 -44.55
N ALA A 546 -4.99 4.72 -45.85
CA ALA A 546 -5.68 3.83 -46.77
C ALA A 546 -4.74 3.37 -47.89
N ILE A 547 -4.94 2.15 -48.37
CA ILE A 547 -4.14 1.58 -49.48
C ILE A 547 -4.28 2.47 -50.72
N ASN A 548 -3.15 2.84 -51.34
CA ASN A 548 -3.04 3.73 -52.51
C ASN A 548 -3.34 5.22 -52.26
N TYR A 549 -3.53 5.64 -51.01
CA TYR A 549 -3.72 7.04 -50.65
C TYR A 549 -2.58 7.56 -49.78
N SER A 550 -2.28 8.86 -49.92
CA SER A 550 -1.33 9.54 -49.03
C SER A 550 -1.96 9.65 -47.64
N THR A 551 -1.19 9.29 -46.62
CA THR A 551 -1.60 9.45 -45.22
C THR A 551 -1.87 10.92 -44.90
N ILE A 552 -2.99 11.20 -44.24
CA ILE A 552 -3.35 12.56 -43.80
C ILE A 552 -3.33 12.64 -42.27
N ASN A 553 -3.05 13.84 -41.77
CA ASN A 553 -3.19 14.18 -40.35
C ASN A 553 -3.83 15.57 -40.26
N ILE A 554 -5.15 15.62 -40.07
CA ILE A 554 -5.94 16.85 -40.19
C ILE A 554 -6.39 17.32 -38.81
N PRO A 555 -6.11 18.57 -38.41
CA PRO A 555 -6.64 19.12 -37.17
C PRO A 555 -8.15 19.31 -37.29
N VAL A 556 -8.88 18.90 -36.26
CA VAL A 556 -10.34 19.01 -36.17
C VAL A 556 -10.73 19.56 -34.80
N THR A 557 -11.77 20.38 -34.76
CA THR A 557 -12.39 20.84 -33.52
C THR A 557 -13.74 20.16 -33.43
N ILE A 558 -13.95 19.39 -32.37
CA ILE A 558 -15.20 18.65 -32.12
C ILE A 558 -15.98 19.44 -31.08
N THR A 559 -17.24 19.75 -31.40
CA THR A 559 -18.20 20.43 -30.52
C THR A 559 -19.53 19.70 -30.48
N VAL A 560 -20.32 19.95 -29.44
CA VAL A 560 -21.69 19.42 -29.35
C VAL A 560 -22.60 19.90 -30.49
N GLU A 561 -22.25 21.02 -31.14
CA GLU A 561 -22.96 21.58 -32.28
C GLU A 561 -22.37 21.13 -33.64
N ASP A 562 -21.10 20.72 -33.66
CA ASP A 562 -20.34 20.38 -34.85
C ASP A 562 -19.44 19.15 -34.59
N TYR A 563 -19.97 17.98 -34.94
CA TYR A 563 -19.37 16.67 -34.73
C TYR A 563 -19.36 15.81 -36.00
N PHE A 564 -19.62 16.42 -37.16
CA PHE A 564 -19.54 15.77 -38.47
C PHE A 564 -18.30 16.26 -39.23
N ILE A 565 -17.45 15.33 -39.67
CA ILE A 565 -16.17 15.66 -40.27
C ILE A 565 -16.09 15.11 -41.70
N GLU A 566 -15.81 15.98 -42.65
CA GLU A 566 -15.48 15.60 -44.03
C GLU A 566 -13.96 15.59 -44.21
N LEU A 567 -13.44 14.48 -44.71
CA LEU A 567 -12.01 14.27 -44.93
C LEU A 567 -11.78 13.86 -46.38
N ASP A 568 -10.80 14.49 -47.01
CA ASP A 568 -10.33 14.11 -48.34
C ASP A 568 -8.94 13.49 -48.26
N MET A 569 -8.77 12.31 -48.84
CA MET A 569 -7.46 11.73 -49.11
C MET A 569 -7.18 11.75 -50.60
N TYR A 570 -5.92 11.96 -50.95
CA TYR A 570 -5.47 12.01 -52.33
C TYR A 570 -4.63 10.78 -52.64
N THR A 571 -4.94 10.11 -53.75
CA THR A 571 -4.11 9.01 -54.25
C THR A 571 -2.70 9.52 -54.50
N PHE A 572 -1.68 8.80 -54.04
CA PHE A 572 -0.33 9.07 -54.52
C PHE A 572 -0.16 8.46 -55.91
N TYR A 573 0.39 9.23 -56.84
CA TYR A 573 0.93 8.63 -58.06
C TYR A 573 2.25 7.97 -57.68
N THR A 574 2.34 6.63 -57.77
CA THR A 574 3.64 5.95 -57.80
C THR A 574 4.27 6.21 -59.15
N GLU A 575 5.02 7.30 -59.29
CA GLU A 575 5.87 7.48 -60.45
C GLU A 575 7.23 6.83 -60.15
N SER A 576 7.61 5.91 -61.02
CA SER A 576 8.84 5.15 -60.86
C SER A 576 9.89 5.71 -61.81
N PHE A 577 11.00 6.20 -61.24
CA PHE A 577 12.20 6.59 -61.99
C PHE A 577 12.77 5.42 -62.82
N GLU A 578 12.43 4.19 -62.47
CA GLU A 578 12.88 2.96 -63.13
C GLU A 578 12.02 2.56 -64.34
N THR A 579 10.78 3.08 -64.47
CA THR A 579 9.87 2.73 -65.58
C THR A 579 9.69 3.85 -66.60
N THR A 580 10.25 5.04 -66.34
CA THR A 580 10.13 6.25 -67.19
C THR A 580 8.70 6.75 -67.42
N GLU A 581 7.72 6.20 -66.71
CA GLU A 581 6.33 6.66 -66.74
C GLU A 581 6.18 7.83 -65.77
N PHE A 582 6.62 9.01 -66.23
CA PHE A 582 6.28 10.28 -65.60
C PHE A 582 5.09 10.90 -66.33
N THR A 583 4.17 11.49 -65.58
CA THR A 583 3.11 12.32 -66.17
C THR A 583 3.70 13.59 -66.82
N ASP A 584 2.93 14.26 -67.69
CA ASP A 584 3.35 15.49 -68.40
C ASP A 584 3.63 16.70 -67.48
N GLU A 585 3.64 16.50 -66.15
CA GLU A 585 3.77 17.54 -65.13
C GLU A 585 5.22 17.81 -64.67
N TRP A 586 6.21 17.08 -65.19
CA TRP A 586 7.63 17.28 -64.86
C TRP A 586 8.33 18.23 -65.84
N ALA A 587 9.11 19.16 -65.30
CA ALA A 587 10.02 20.02 -66.07
C ALA A 587 11.47 19.84 -65.58
N THR A 588 12.40 19.63 -66.51
CA THR A 588 13.85 19.61 -66.23
C THR A 588 14.44 21.00 -66.45
N GLU A 589 15.19 21.53 -65.48
CA GLU A 589 15.84 22.85 -65.57
C GLU A 589 17.38 22.75 -65.39
N GLY A 590 18.14 23.61 -66.07
CA GLY A 590 19.61 23.69 -66.01
C GLY A 590 20.33 23.43 -67.34
N ASP A 591 21.62 23.80 -67.42
CA ASP A 591 22.41 23.79 -68.67
C ASP A 591 23.09 22.43 -68.99
N ALA A 592 22.71 21.36 -68.28
CA ALA A 592 23.27 20.02 -68.45
C ALA A 592 22.28 19.10 -69.20
N GLU A 593 22.80 18.13 -69.96
CA GLU A 593 21.94 17.08 -70.51
C GLU A 593 21.51 16.13 -69.39
N TRP A 594 20.20 16.04 -69.18
CA TRP A 594 19.58 15.10 -68.27
C TRP A 594 19.20 13.82 -69.02
N TYR A 595 19.45 12.67 -68.39
CA TYR A 595 18.92 11.38 -68.83
C TYR A 595 18.45 10.59 -67.62
N PHE A 596 17.42 9.76 -67.79
CA PHE A 596 16.96 8.83 -66.78
C PHE A 596 17.79 7.55 -66.90
N ASP A 597 18.46 7.15 -65.83
CA ASP A 597 19.15 5.86 -65.75
C ASP A 597 18.15 4.79 -65.30
N THR A 598 17.80 3.88 -66.21
CA THR A 598 16.89 2.75 -65.96
C THR A 598 17.64 1.43 -65.80
N GLU A 599 18.98 1.46 -65.79
CA GLU A 599 19.83 0.26 -65.70
C GLU A 599 20.34 0.02 -64.27
N SER A 600 20.22 1.02 -63.39
CA SER A 600 20.71 1.00 -62.01
C SER A 600 19.53 1.04 -61.01
N VAL A 601 19.12 -0.12 -60.49
CA VAL A 601 18.05 -0.18 -59.47
C VAL A 601 18.55 0.41 -58.15
N HIS A 602 17.91 1.48 -57.68
CA HIS A 602 18.15 2.05 -56.35
C HIS A 602 16.94 1.82 -55.43
N ASP A 603 17.11 1.02 -54.36
CA ASP A 603 16.05 0.82 -53.36
C ASP A 603 15.85 2.10 -52.52
N GLY A 604 14.65 2.68 -52.58
CA GLY A 604 14.22 3.79 -51.73
C GLY A 604 12.81 4.30 -52.05
N ILE A 605 12.04 4.66 -51.01
CA ILE A 605 10.81 5.44 -51.15
C ILE A 605 11.23 6.92 -51.16
N TYR A 606 11.05 7.62 -52.27
CA TYR A 606 11.31 9.05 -52.37
C TYR A 606 9.99 9.82 -52.33
N SER A 607 9.81 10.70 -51.33
CA SER A 607 8.76 11.72 -51.35
C SER A 607 9.36 13.07 -51.74
N VAL A 608 8.82 13.73 -52.76
CA VAL A 608 9.08 15.15 -53.03
C VAL A 608 7.92 15.94 -52.42
N ARG A 609 8.23 17.01 -51.69
CA ARG A 609 7.23 17.86 -51.04
C ARG A 609 6.62 18.85 -52.02
#